data_AF-A0A1I1EFH0-F1
#
_entry.id   AF-A0A1I1EFH0-F1
#
_cell.length_a   1.000
_cell.length_b   1.000
_cell.length_c   1.000
_cell.angle_alpha   90.00
_cell.angle_beta   90.00
_cell.angle_gamma   90.00
#
_symmetry.space_group_name_H-M   'P 1'
#
loop_
_entity.id
_entity.type
_entity.pdbx_description
1 polymer ?
#
loop_
_entity_poly.entity_id
_entity_poly.type
_entity_poly.pdbx_seq_one_letter_code
_entity_poly.pdbx_strand_id
1 'polypeptide(L)'
;MEFEKKPAAAYLVRDEIEKVRREKGIAPDRFREFAKSGWKDIITKFCYTFLDMKKQRVSSLAYSWLNFRVGLAHSEPLRCGADEFAYFSQVRELIPQEDRDSKLFLILSEGWVYEGYAEEIFLVLSEIFHLEDAYIVSPKFRWVICHCDDGECAVFSAVKD
;
A
#
# COMPACT_ATOMS: atom_id res chain seq x y z
N MET A 1 -9.28 4.13 -16.87
CA MET A 1 -9.37 4.93 -15.64
C MET A 1 -8.36 6.05 -15.79
N GLU A 2 -8.85 7.29 -15.92
CA GLU A 2 -8.01 8.47 -15.81
C GLU A 2 -8.09 8.92 -14.35
N PHE A 3 -6.94 9.00 -13.69
CA PHE A 3 -6.84 9.52 -12.33
C PHE A 3 -7.02 11.03 -12.40
N GLU A 4 -7.86 11.60 -11.53
CA GLU A 4 -7.99 13.05 -11.41
C GLU A 4 -6.64 13.71 -11.09
N LYS A 5 -6.53 14.99 -11.41
CA LYS A 5 -5.34 15.78 -11.07
C LYS A 5 -5.11 15.71 -9.56
N LYS A 6 -3.98 15.14 -9.14
CA LYS A 6 -3.63 14.94 -7.72
C LYS A 6 -3.76 16.25 -6.93
N PRO A 7 -4.47 16.26 -5.78
CA PRO A 7 -4.58 17.43 -4.93
C PRO A 7 -3.22 17.84 -4.35
N ALA A 8 -3.06 19.08 -3.89
CA ALA A 8 -1.78 19.56 -3.34
C ALA A 8 -1.30 18.71 -2.15
N ALA A 9 -2.23 18.23 -1.31
CA ALA A 9 -1.95 17.35 -0.19
C ALA A 9 -1.30 16.02 -0.63
N ALA A 10 -1.62 15.50 -1.82
CA ALA A 10 -1.00 14.28 -2.33
C ALA A 10 0.51 14.42 -2.55
N TYR A 11 1.02 15.63 -2.78
CA TYR A 11 2.47 15.83 -2.90
C TYR A 11 3.17 15.83 -1.53
N LEU A 12 2.45 16.13 -0.44
CA LEU A 12 3.01 16.14 0.92
C LEU A 12 3.46 14.74 1.32
N VAL A 13 2.60 13.73 1.19
CA VAL A 13 2.97 12.34 1.55
C VAL A 13 4.15 11.81 0.73
N ARG A 14 4.21 12.17 -0.56
CA ARG A 14 5.31 11.79 -1.43
C ARG A 14 6.63 12.45 -1.01
N ASP A 15 6.59 13.73 -0.68
CA ASP A 15 7.75 14.50 -0.23
C ASP A 15 8.21 14.02 1.17
N GLU A 16 7.28 13.66 2.05
CA GLU A 16 7.56 13.01 3.35
C GLU A 16 8.28 11.68 3.17
N ILE A 17 7.78 10.80 2.29
CA ILE A 17 8.44 9.53 1.99
C ILE A 17 9.87 9.75 1.48
N GLU A 18 10.07 10.71 0.58
CA GLU A 18 11.39 11.05 0.05
C GLU A 18 12.32 11.63 1.12
N LYS A 19 11.78 12.41 2.07
CA LYS A 19 12.50 12.92 3.23
C LYS A 19 12.92 11.78 4.15
N VAL A 20 11.99 10.91 4.57
CA VAL A 20 12.27 9.74 5.42
C VAL A 20 13.32 8.84 4.78
N ARG A 21 13.20 8.54 3.47
CA ARG A 21 14.20 7.74 2.76
C ARG A 21 15.61 8.32 2.89
N ARG A 22 15.75 9.64 2.72
CA ARG A 22 17.04 10.33 2.81
C ARG A 22 17.57 10.35 4.24
N GLU A 23 16.73 10.66 5.23
CA GLU A 23 17.11 10.74 6.64
C GLU A 23 17.53 9.39 7.21
N LYS A 24 16.84 8.31 6.80
CA LYS A 24 17.17 6.93 7.20
C LYS A 24 18.27 6.30 6.34
N GLY A 25 18.80 7.01 5.34
CA GLY A 25 19.87 6.52 4.47
C GLY A 25 19.48 5.30 3.61
N ILE A 26 18.20 5.17 3.27
CA ILE A 26 17.71 4.02 2.50
C ILE A 26 18.18 4.13 1.05
N ALA A 27 18.86 3.09 0.57
CA ALA A 27 19.41 3.05 -0.78
C ALA A 27 18.27 2.94 -1.83
N PRO A 28 18.38 3.62 -3.00
CA PRO A 28 17.31 3.61 -4.02
C PRO A 28 16.98 2.22 -4.59
N ASP A 29 17.91 1.27 -4.54
CA ASP A 29 17.66 -0.11 -4.95
C ASP A 29 16.86 -0.89 -3.91
N ARG A 30 16.82 -0.46 -2.65
CA ARG A 30 16.03 -1.08 -1.58
C ARG A 30 14.62 -0.53 -1.49
N PHE A 31 14.44 0.77 -1.73
CA PHE A 31 13.12 1.41 -1.82
C PHE A 31 13.16 2.67 -2.67
N ARG A 32 12.22 2.79 -3.62
CA ARG A 32 12.10 3.95 -4.52
C ARG A 32 10.69 4.11 -5.05
N GLU A 33 10.37 5.32 -5.49
CA GLU A 33 9.23 5.56 -6.37
C GLU A 33 9.38 4.71 -7.64
N PHE A 34 8.32 4.00 -8.01
CA PHE A 34 8.29 3.16 -9.21
C PHE A 34 8.35 4.03 -10.47
N ALA A 35 8.82 3.48 -11.59
CA ALA A 35 8.88 4.23 -12.84
C ALA A 35 7.48 4.73 -13.25
N LYS A 36 7.34 6.03 -13.49
CA LYS A 36 6.06 6.68 -13.82
C LYS A 36 5.36 6.06 -15.03
N SER A 37 6.13 5.55 -16.00
CA SER A 37 5.60 4.83 -17.17
C SER A 37 4.84 3.56 -16.81
N GLY A 38 5.15 2.93 -15.66
CA GLY A 38 4.52 1.67 -15.21
C GLY A 38 3.42 1.84 -14.16
N TRP A 39 3.20 3.04 -13.61
CA TRP A 39 2.20 3.24 -12.54
C TRP A 39 0.80 2.83 -12.94
N LYS A 40 0.39 3.24 -14.15
CA LYS A 40 -0.95 2.93 -14.66
C LYS A 40 -1.16 1.43 -14.72
N ASP A 41 -0.15 0.67 -15.13
CA ASP A 41 -0.24 -0.78 -15.24
C ASP A 41 -0.33 -1.45 -13.86
N ILE A 42 0.50 -1.00 -12.91
CA ILE A 42 0.47 -1.50 -11.53
C ILE A 42 -0.88 -1.23 -10.87
N ILE A 43 -1.37 0.02 -10.94
CA ILE A 43 -2.64 0.39 -10.32
C ILE A 43 -3.81 -0.31 -11.02
N THR A 44 -3.81 -0.37 -12.35
CA THR A 44 -4.85 -1.08 -13.11
C THR A 44 -4.89 -2.56 -12.70
N LYS A 45 -3.73 -3.21 -12.63
CA LYS A 45 -3.65 -4.61 -12.22
C LYS A 45 -4.11 -4.80 -10.77
N PHE A 46 -3.74 -3.91 -9.85
CA PHE A 46 -4.27 -3.89 -8.50
C PHE A 46 -5.81 -3.82 -8.49
N CYS A 47 -6.38 -2.80 -9.16
CA CYS A 47 -7.83 -2.59 -9.21
C CYS A 47 -8.57 -3.83 -9.72
N TYR A 48 -8.18 -4.35 -10.88
CA TYR A 48 -8.85 -5.52 -11.48
C TYR A 48 -8.61 -6.83 -10.70
N THR A 49 -7.56 -6.90 -9.89
CA THR A 49 -7.24 -8.10 -9.11
C THR A 49 -7.89 -8.09 -7.73
N PHE A 50 -8.15 -6.96 -7.11
CA PHE A 50 -8.65 -6.95 -5.73
C PHE A 50 -10.03 -6.31 -5.58
N LEU A 51 -10.42 -5.41 -6.49
CA LEU A 51 -11.65 -4.64 -6.37
C LEU A 51 -12.80 -5.23 -7.19
N ASP A 52 -14.03 -5.03 -6.70
CA ASP A 52 -15.24 -5.12 -7.49
C ASP A 52 -15.40 -3.84 -8.32
N MET A 53 -14.99 -3.92 -9.59
CA MET A 53 -15.02 -2.78 -10.50
C MET A 53 -16.42 -2.23 -10.77
N LYS A 54 -17.50 -2.96 -10.44
CA LYS A 54 -18.87 -2.43 -10.55
C LYS A 54 -19.22 -1.48 -9.39
N LYS A 55 -18.51 -1.60 -8.27
CA LYS A 55 -18.69 -0.79 -7.06
C LYS A 55 -17.68 0.36 -6.97
N GLN A 56 -16.55 0.25 -7.66
CA GLN A 56 -15.56 1.33 -7.72
C GLN A 56 -16.10 2.52 -8.54
N ARG A 57 -16.48 3.60 -7.85
CA ARG A 57 -17.13 4.78 -8.44
C ARG A 57 -16.23 6.00 -8.60
N VAL A 58 -15.04 5.99 -8.01
CA VAL A 58 -14.15 7.16 -7.92
C VAL A 58 -12.77 6.90 -8.53
N SER A 59 -12.15 7.99 -8.97
CA SER A 59 -10.81 8.05 -9.55
C SER A 59 -9.70 8.02 -8.49
N SER A 60 -10.04 8.09 -7.19
CA SER A 60 -9.11 7.93 -6.07
C SER A 60 -9.04 6.47 -5.61
N LEU A 61 -7.89 6.09 -5.03
CA LEU A 61 -7.75 4.80 -4.37
C LEU A 61 -8.18 4.85 -2.88
N ALA A 62 -8.47 6.03 -2.34
CA ALA A 62 -9.08 6.18 -1.02
C ALA A 62 -10.40 5.38 -0.96
N TYR A 63 -10.63 4.70 0.16
CA TYR A 63 -11.76 3.81 0.45
C TYR A 63 -11.95 2.65 -0.54
N SER A 64 -10.97 2.37 -1.42
CA SER A 64 -11.11 1.26 -2.39
C SER A 64 -11.22 -0.09 -1.71
N TRP A 65 -10.67 -0.22 -0.50
CA TRP A 65 -10.80 -1.43 0.33
C TRP A 65 -12.25 -1.81 0.65
N LEU A 66 -13.17 -0.84 0.75
CA LEU A 66 -14.61 -1.10 0.90
C LEU A 66 -15.21 -1.84 -0.29
N ASN A 67 -14.53 -1.77 -1.44
CA ASN A 67 -14.93 -2.40 -2.68
C ASN A 67 -14.13 -3.67 -2.97
N PHE A 68 -13.41 -4.25 -1.99
CA PHE A 68 -12.76 -5.55 -2.18
C PHE A 68 -13.77 -6.62 -2.60
N ARG A 69 -13.39 -7.44 -3.59
CA ARG A 69 -14.29 -8.45 -4.14
C ARG A 69 -14.54 -9.58 -3.14
N VAL A 70 -15.77 -10.07 -3.08
CA VAL A 70 -16.25 -11.11 -2.12
C VAL A 70 -15.45 -12.42 -2.19
N GLY A 71 -14.77 -12.70 -3.31
CA GLY A 71 -14.00 -13.93 -3.50
C GLY A 71 -12.66 -14.00 -2.78
N LEU A 72 -12.17 -12.90 -2.19
CA LEU A 72 -10.88 -12.89 -1.50
C LEU A 72 -10.96 -13.65 -0.16
N ALA A 73 -9.83 -14.22 0.25
CA ALA A 73 -9.64 -14.71 1.62
C ALA A 73 -9.07 -13.56 2.46
N HIS A 74 -9.71 -13.24 3.59
CA HIS A 74 -9.30 -12.13 4.46
C HIS A 74 -8.76 -12.66 5.79
N SER A 75 -7.75 -11.99 6.34
CA SER A 75 -7.37 -12.16 7.75
C SER A 75 -8.37 -11.44 8.65
N GLU A 76 -8.30 -11.74 9.96
CA GLU A 76 -8.85 -10.82 10.96
C GLU A 76 -8.13 -9.45 10.87
N PRO A 77 -8.83 -8.34 11.13
CA PRO A 77 -8.21 -7.01 11.15
C PRO A 77 -7.20 -6.89 12.29
N LEU A 78 -6.00 -6.42 11.96
CA LEU A 78 -5.00 -6.01 12.92
C LEU A 78 -5.23 -4.55 13.26
N ARG A 79 -5.64 -4.24 14.49
CA ARG A 79 -5.92 -2.86 14.93
C ARG A 79 -4.66 -2.13 15.33
N CYS A 80 -4.56 -0.86 14.96
CA CYS A 80 -3.56 0.05 15.47
C CYS A 80 -3.82 0.28 16.96
N GLY A 81 -2.78 0.12 17.77
CA GLY A 81 -2.82 0.44 19.19
C GLY A 81 -2.27 1.85 19.44
N ALA A 82 -1.85 2.12 20.67
CA ALA A 82 -1.17 3.37 21.01
C ALA A 82 0.25 3.49 20.43
N ASP A 83 0.81 2.41 19.88
CA ASP A 83 2.17 2.33 19.34
C ASP A 83 2.13 1.93 17.86
N GLU A 84 2.29 2.91 16.99
CA GLU A 84 2.27 2.77 15.54
C GLU A 84 3.45 1.96 15.00
N PHE A 85 4.62 2.06 15.64
CA PHE A 85 5.80 1.29 15.26
C PHE A 85 5.58 -0.20 15.54
N ALA A 86 5.06 -0.53 16.74
CA ALA A 86 4.68 -1.90 17.08
C ALA A 86 3.58 -2.43 16.15
N TYR A 87 2.61 -1.59 15.80
CA TYR A 87 1.55 -1.93 14.85
C TYR A 87 2.13 -2.33 13.48
N PHE A 88 2.93 -1.46 12.84
CA PHE A 88 3.49 -1.77 11.52
C PHE A 88 4.45 -2.97 11.54
N SER A 89 5.17 -3.19 12.65
CA SER A 89 5.96 -4.40 12.85
C SER A 89 5.09 -5.67 12.80
N GLN A 90 3.90 -5.66 13.42
CA GLN A 90 2.97 -6.79 13.35
C GLN A 90 2.32 -6.93 11.97
N VAL A 91 1.98 -5.82 11.29
CA VAL A 91 1.44 -5.85 9.93
C VAL A 91 2.43 -6.50 8.96
N ARG A 92 3.73 -6.21 9.12
CA ARG A 92 4.79 -6.84 8.32
C ARG A 92 4.80 -8.37 8.42
N GLU A 93 4.46 -8.93 9.59
CA GLU A 93 4.43 -10.38 9.78
C GLU A 93 3.30 -11.08 9.03
N LEU A 94 2.31 -10.34 8.51
CA LEU A 94 1.28 -10.87 7.61
C LEU A 94 1.83 -11.26 6.23
N ILE A 95 3.04 -10.84 5.88
CA ILE A 95 3.66 -11.18 4.59
C ILE A 95 3.97 -12.69 4.52
N PRO A 96 3.45 -13.40 3.50
CA PRO A 96 3.76 -14.81 3.28
C PRO A 96 5.26 -15.05 3.17
N GLN A 97 5.70 -16.19 3.71
CA GLN A 97 7.12 -16.51 3.84
C GLN A 97 7.87 -16.44 2.50
N GLU A 98 7.24 -16.87 1.41
CA GLU A 98 7.83 -16.89 0.07
C GLU A 98 8.10 -15.49 -0.53
N ASP A 99 7.43 -14.45 -0.02
CA ASP A 99 7.54 -13.08 -0.53
C ASP A 99 8.33 -12.15 0.40
N ARG A 100 8.80 -12.63 1.58
CA ARG A 100 9.51 -11.81 2.58
C ARG A 100 10.80 -11.18 2.05
N ASP A 101 11.52 -11.89 1.18
CA ASP A 101 12.76 -11.42 0.55
C ASP A 101 12.53 -10.82 -0.84
N SER A 102 11.27 -10.69 -1.27
CA SER A 102 10.90 -10.09 -2.55
C SER A 102 10.61 -8.60 -2.41
N LYS A 103 10.82 -7.85 -3.49
CA LYS A 103 10.28 -6.50 -3.58
C LYS A 103 8.77 -6.54 -3.72
N LEU A 104 8.11 -5.68 -2.98
CA LEU A 104 6.67 -5.48 -2.95
C LEU A 104 6.35 -4.12 -3.60
N PHE A 105 5.09 -3.96 -4.01
CA PHE A 105 4.58 -2.65 -4.38
C PHE A 105 3.91 -2.00 -3.17
N LEU A 106 4.21 -0.73 -2.93
CA LEU A 106 3.42 0.13 -2.05
C LEU A 106 2.64 1.11 -2.92
N ILE A 107 1.32 1.06 -2.83
CA ILE A 107 0.41 1.96 -3.55
C ILE A 107 -0.32 2.82 -2.50
N LEU A 108 -0.21 4.14 -2.61
CA LEU A 108 -0.92 5.07 -1.72
C LEU A 108 -2.29 5.45 -2.29
N SER A 109 -3.21 5.88 -1.43
CA SER A 109 -4.57 6.32 -1.80
C SER A 109 -4.57 7.40 -2.90
N GLU A 110 -3.54 8.25 -2.93
CA GLU A 110 -3.37 9.34 -3.88
C GLU A 110 -2.68 8.91 -5.19
N GLY A 111 -2.47 7.60 -5.36
CA GLY A 111 -1.97 6.98 -6.59
C GLY A 111 -0.47 7.14 -6.79
N TRP A 112 0.30 7.28 -5.72
CA TRP A 112 1.77 7.10 -5.78
C TRP A 112 2.10 5.62 -5.68
N VAL A 113 3.08 5.18 -6.48
CA VAL A 113 3.52 3.78 -6.51
C VAL A 113 5.00 3.73 -6.18
N TYR A 114 5.34 2.90 -5.22
CA TYR A 114 6.70 2.62 -4.80
C TYR A 114 6.97 1.12 -4.95
N GLU A 115 8.26 0.79 -5.05
CA GLU A 115 8.76 -0.57 -5.02
C GLU A 115 9.88 -0.65 -3.99
N GLY A 116 9.83 -1.65 -3.11
CA GLY A 116 10.89 -1.89 -2.14
C GLY A 116 10.69 -3.17 -1.33
N TYR A 117 11.65 -3.48 -0.47
CA TYR A 117 11.51 -4.61 0.46
C TYR A 117 10.63 -4.25 1.64
N ALA A 118 10.08 -5.28 2.30
CA ALA A 118 9.18 -5.11 3.44
C ALA A 118 9.80 -4.24 4.55
N GLU A 119 11.06 -4.47 4.90
CA GLU A 119 11.77 -3.69 5.93
C GLU A 119 11.71 -2.18 5.66
N GLU A 120 12.10 -1.75 4.46
CA GLU A 120 12.08 -0.34 4.09
C GLU A 120 10.67 0.23 3.95
N ILE A 121 9.71 -0.56 3.41
CA ILE A 121 8.32 -0.13 3.28
C ILE A 121 7.74 0.18 4.67
N PHE A 122 7.87 -0.75 5.62
CA PHE A 122 7.27 -0.57 6.96
C PHE A 122 8.02 0.47 7.80
N LEU A 123 9.33 0.62 7.63
CA LEU A 123 10.08 1.73 8.22
C LEU A 123 9.57 3.08 7.74
N VAL A 124 9.34 3.21 6.43
CA VAL A 124 8.79 4.44 5.85
C VAL A 124 7.37 4.69 6.34
N LEU A 125 6.49 3.69 6.30
CA LEU A 125 5.10 3.84 6.74
C LEU A 125 4.98 4.29 8.21
N SER A 126 5.83 3.78 9.11
CA SER A 126 5.83 4.17 10.53
C SER A 126 6.29 5.60 10.83
N GLU A 127 6.73 6.35 9.82
CA GLU A 127 7.29 7.71 9.97
C GLU A 127 6.49 8.77 9.18
N ILE A 128 5.40 8.37 8.51
CA ILE A 128 4.54 9.27 7.73
C ILE A 128 3.42 9.77 8.64
N PHE A 129 3.23 11.09 8.71
CA PHE A 129 2.19 11.69 9.56
C PHE A 129 0.81 11.78 8.89
N HIS A 130 0.79 11.84 7.55
CA HIS A 130 -0.44 12.02 6.77
C HIS A 130 -0.74 10.80 5.89
N LEU A 131 -0.56 9.60 6.45
CA LEU A 131 -0.87 8.36 5.75
C LEU A 131 -2.38 8.12 5.82
N GLU A 132 -3.06 8.17 4.68
CA GLU A 132 -4.45 7.71 4.57
C GLU A 132 -4.51 6.19 4.34
N ASP A 133 -5.11 5.73 3.25
CA ASP A 133 -5.07 4.31 2.88
C ASP A 133 -3.77 3.95 2.15
N ALA A 134 -3.20 2.81 2.52
CA ALA A 134 -2.03 2.25 1.85
C ALA A 134 -2.21 0.77 1.52
N TYR A 135 -1.74 0.38 0.34
CA TYR A 135 -1.86 -0.97 -0.18
C TYR A 135 -0.47 -1.56 -0.44
N ILE A 136 -0.08 -2.56 0.34
CA ILE A 136 1.14 -3.33 0.14
C ILE A 136 0.78 -4.57 -0.67
N VAL A 137 1.30 -4.68 -1.89
CA VAL A 137 0.88 -5.68 -2.88
C VAL A 137 2.05 -6.57 -3.25
N SER A 138 1.80 -7.89 -3.25
CA SER A 138 2.74 -8.87 -3.81
C SER A 138 3.13 -8.57 -5.25
N PRO A 139 4.37 -8.88 -5.68
CA PRO A 139 4.82 -8.65 -7.06
C PRO A 139 3.98 -9.44 -8.08
N LYS A 140 3.44 -10.59 -7.66
CA LYS A 140 2.57 -11.46 -8.46
C LYS A 140 1.08 -11.12 -8.36
N PHE A 141 0.70 -10.12 -7.55
CA PHE A 141 -0.69 -9.74 -7.29
C PHE A 141 -1.56 -10.90 -6.75
N ARG A 142 -0.97 -11.79 -5.94
CA ARG A 142 -1.68 -12.89 -5.28
C ARG A 142 -2.34 -12.44 -3.97
N TRP A 143 -1.76 -11.44 -3.31
CA TRP A 143 -2.28 -10.85 -2.09
C TRP A 143 -2.00 -9.36 -2.01
N VAL A 144 -2.77 -8.69 -1.15
CA VAL A 144 -2.62 -7.30 -0.73
C VAL A 144 -2.83 -7.18 0.79
N ILE A 145 -2.03 -6.36 1.45
CA ILE A 145 -2.31 -5.84 2.79
C ILE A 145 -2.83 -4.42 2.61
N CYS A 146 -4.01 -4.13 3.15
CA CYS A 146 -4.58 -2.79 3.17
C CYS A 146 -4.44 -2.23 4.57
N HIS A 147 -3.74 -1.10 4.71
CA HIS A 147 -3.83 -0.21 5.87
C HIS A 147 -4.91 0.83 5.61
N CYS A 148 -5.73 1.11 6.61
CA CYS A 148 -6.73 2.18 6.60
C CYS A 148 -6.60 3.01 7.87
N ASP A 149 -6.36 4.31 7.70
CA ASP A 149 -6.23 5.29 8.79
C ASP A 149 -7.54 5.48 9.54
N ASP A 150 -8.65 5.74 8.84
CA ASP A 150 -9.99 5.87 9.44
C ASP A 150 -10.43 4.64 10.25
N GLY A 151 -10.05 3.45 9.77
CA GLY A 151 -10.34 2.19 10.43
C GLY A 151 -9.33 1.82 11.52
N GLU A 152 -8.24 2.59 11.63
CA GLU A 152 -7.05 2.34 12.44
C GLU A 152 -6.65 0.86 12.37
N CYS A 153 -6.55 0.30 11.17
CA CYS A 153 -6.31 -1.13 11.02
C CYS A 153 -5.69 -1.56 9.70
N ALA A 154 -5.13 -2.78 9.71
CA ALA A 154 -4.66 -3.46 8.53
C ALA A 154 -5.35 -4.80 8.33
N VAL A 155 -5.63 -5.15 7.07
CA VAL A 155 -6.22 -6.42 6.69
C VAL A 155 -5.42 -7.04 5.55
N PHE A 156 -5.01 -8.30 5.73
CA PHE A 156 -4.45 -9.11 4.66
C PHE A 156 -5.59 -9.72 3.83
N SER A 157 -5.47 -9.66 2.50
CA SER A 157 -6.43 -10.22 1.56
C SER A 157 -5.72 -10.97 0.42
N ALA A 158 -6.11 -12.21 0.15
CA ALA A 158 -5.52 -13.06 -0.89
C ALA A 158 -6.54 -13.54 -1.91
N VAL A 159 -6.09 -13.68 -3.16
CA VAL A 159 -6.82 -14.39 -4.22
C VAL A 159 -6.83 -15.87 -3.86
N LYS A 160 -8.01 -16.49 -3.84
CA LYS A 160 -8.13 -17.94 -3.67
C LYS A 160 -7.60 -18.63 -4.93
N ASP A 161 -6.73 -19.63 -4.74
CA ASP A 161 -6.30 -20.54 -5.81
C ASP A 161 -7.47 -21.39 -6.31
#